data_AF-A0A821X6J8-F1
#
_entry.id   AF-A0A821X6J8-F1
#
_cell.length_a   1.000
_cell.length_b   1.000
_cell.length_c   1.000
_cell.angle_alpha   90.00
_cell.angle_beta   90.00
_cell.angle_gamma   90.00
#
_symmetry.space_group_name_H-M   'P 1'
#
loop_
_entity.id
_entity.type
_entity.pdbx_description
1 polymer ?
#
loop_
_entity_poly.entity_id
_entity_poly.type
_entity_poly.pdbx_seq_one_letter_code
_entity_poly.pdbx_strand_id
1 'polypeptide(L)'
;MLNLWFNQNIKQAIDAPRLHSQLLPQEVIAESGFDPEILQNLKNRGHNVTCSVFGGSAVQGIEWRDEVNEYWANCDIRKGGAPDGLS
;
A
#
# COMPACT_ATOMS: atom_id res chain seq x y z
N MET A 1 -2.03 -8.95 -3.32
CA MET A 1 -1.48 -9.28 -1.99
C MET A 1 -2.52 -8.99 -0.91
N LEU A 2 -2.74 -7.74 -0.49
CA LEU A 2 -3.62 -7.41 0.64
C LEU A 2 -5.11 -7.75 0.41
N ASN A 3 -5.67 -7.38 -0.75
CA ASN A 3 -7.05 -7.73 -1.08
C ASN A 3 -7.21 -9.26 -1.36
N LEU A 4 -6.39 -9.81 -2.26
CA LEU A 4 -6.51 -11.22 -2.69
C LEU A 4 -6.15 -12.27 -1.61
N TRP A 5 -5.17 -12.02 -0.74
CA TRP A 5 -4.65 -13.03 0.20
C TRP A 5 -4.95 -12.73 1.67
N PHE A 6 -5.23 -11.47 2.01
CA PHE A 6 -5.56 -11.06 3.38
C PHE A 6 -7.01 -10.61 3.53
N ASN A 7 -7.83 -10.80 2.49
CA ASN A 7 -9.26 -10.51 2.45
C ASN A 7 -9.62 -9.06 2.85
N GLN A 8 -8.66 -8.13 2.70
CA GLN A 8 -8.88 -6.71 2.98
C GLN A 8 -9.72 -6.08 1.88
N ASN A 9 -10.61 -5.15 2.23
CA ASN A 9 -11.36 -4.42 1.20
C ASN A 9 -10.43 -3.51 0.38
N ILE A 10 -10.87 -3.11 -0.82
CA ILE A 10 -10.02 -2.36 -1.75
C ILE A 10 -9.46 -1.06 -1.17
N LYS A 11 -10.20 -0.40 -0.27
CA LYS A 11 -9.73 0.81 0.42
C LYS A 11 -8.57 0.50 1.37
N GLN A 12 -8.72 -0.52 2.23
CA GLN A 12 -7.69 -0.96 3.16
C GLN A 12 -6.42 -1.40 2.43
N ALA A 13 -6.57 -2.15 1.35
CA ALA A 13 -5.44 -2.66 0.58
C ALA A 13 -4.65 -1.55 -0.13
N ILE A 14 -5.31 -0.49 -0.58
CA ILE A 14 -4.67 0.65 -1.24
C ILE A 14 -4.08 1.65 -0.23
N ASP A 15 -4.75 1.84 0.91
CA ASP A 15 -4.30 2.80 1.93
C ASP A 15 -3.21 2.23 2.84
N ALA A 16 -3.01 0.90 2.89
CA ALA A 16 -1.98 0.28 3.73
C ALA A 16 -0.57 0.83 3.42
N PRO A 17 0.23 1.17 4.46
CA PRO A 17 1.61 1.57 4.29
C PRO A 17 2.42 0.50 3.54
N ARG A 18 3.24 0.92 2.57
CA ARG A 18 4.03 0.00 1.74
C ARG A 18 5.52 0.04 2.10
N LEU A 19 6.19 -1.06 1.78
CA LEU A 19 7.64 -1.20 1.87
C LEU A 19 8.18 -1.61 0.51
N HIS A 20 9.26 -0.99 0.09
CA HIS A 20 9.92 -1.22 -1.19
C HIS A 20 11.42 -1.46 -0.98
N SER A 21 11.98 -2.46 -1.65
CA SER A 21 13.42 -2.70 -1.70
C SER A 21 13.80 -3.16 -3.11
N GLN A 22 14.81 -2.52 -3.69
CA GLN A 22 15.40 -2.96 -4.96
C GLN A 22 16.71 -3.67 -4.67
N LEU A 23 17.04 -4.68 -5.47
CA LEU A 23 18.24 -5.51 -5.28
C LEU A 23 19.52 -4.65 -5.19
N LEU A 24 19.56 -3.55 -5.95
CA LEU A 24 20.58 -2.51 -5.89
C LEU A 24 19.91 -1.14 -6.15
N PRO A 25 20.27 -0.07 -5.40
CA PRO A 25 21.09 -0.09 -4.18
C PRO A 25 20.41 -0.87 -3.03
N GLN A 26 21.19 -1.40 -2.09
CA GLN A 26 20.69 -2.22 -0.98
C GLN A 26 20.01 -1.34 0.08
N GLU A 27 18.83 -0.83 -0.24
CA GLU A 27 18.02 0.00 0.62
C GLU A 27 16.59 -0.53 0.70
N VAL A 28 15.98 -0.25 1.85
CA VAL A 28 14.57 -0.52 2.12
C VAL A 28 13.90 0.81 2.40
N ILE A 29 12.93 1.19 1.57
CA ILE A 29 12.15 2.40 1.73
C ILE A 29 10.78 2.00 2.27
N ALA A 30 10.45 2.48 3.47
CA ALA A 30 9.14 2.28 4.08
C ALA A 30 8.34 3.59 4.11
N GLU A 31 7.03 3.50 3.87
CA GLU A 31 6.13 4.64 4.04
C GLU A 31 5.94 5.00 5.53
N SER A 32 5.72 6.27 5.82
CA SER A 32 5.32 6.71 7.17
C SER A 32 4.05 5.98 7.63
N GLY A 33 4.08 5.46 8.86
CA GLY A 33 2.98 4.66 9.43
C GLY A 33 3.13 3.15 9.24
N PHE A 34 4.18 2.68 8.57
CA PHE A 34 4.52 1.25 8.54
C PHE A 34 4.88 0.73 9.94
N ASP A 35 4.58 -0.55 10.19
CA ASP A 35 4.74 -1.18 11.51
C ASP A 35 6.18 -1.03 12.06
N PRO A 36 6.37 -0.31 13.18
CA PRO A 36 7.69 -0.03 13.73
C PRO A 36 8.43 -1.29 14.21
N GLU A 37 7.71 -2.34 14.61
CA GLU A 37 8.34 -3.60 15.04
C GLU A 37 8.97 -4.32 13.83
N ILE A 38 8.28 -4.33 12.69
CA ILE A 38 8.81 -4.89 11.45
C ILE A 38 10.03 -4.09 10.98
N LEU A 39 9.98 -2.75 11.03
CA LEU A 39 11.11 -1.89 10.64
C LEU A 39 12.34 -2.13 11.54
N GLN A 40 12.12 -2.30 12.84
CA GLN A 40 13.21 -2.58 13.79
C GLN A 40 13.82 -3.96 13.53
N ASN A 41 13.00 -4.97 13.26
CA ASN A 41 13.48 -6.31 12.91
C ASN A 41 14.28 -6.33 11.61
N LEU A 42 13.92 -5.53 10.61
CA LEU A 42 14.70 -5.37 9.38
C LEU A 42 16.06 -4.70 9.65
N LYS A 43 16.11 -3.65 10.46
CA LYS A 43 17.37 -3.00 10.88
C LYS A 43 18.28 -3.98 11.63
N ASN A 44 17.71 -4.77 12.55
CA ASN A 44 18.45 -5.78 13.32
C ASN A 44 19.05 -6.87 12.43
N ARG A 45 18.44 -7.14 11.27
CA ARG A 45 18.94 -8.08 10.25
C ARG A 45 19.96 -7.45 9.29
N GLY A 46 20.31 -6.18 9.47
CA GLY A 46 21.31 -5.46 8.67
C GLY A 46 20.77 -4.72 7.45
N HIS A 47 19.45 -4.59 7.29
CA HIS A 47 18.88 -3.80 6.20
C HIS A 47 19.03 -2.30 6.47
N ASN A 48 19.42 -1.54 5.44
CA ASN A 48 19.42 -0.08 5.50
C ASN A 48 17.99 0.44 5.24
N VAL A 49 17.26 0.71 6.33
CA VAL A 49 15.85 1.11 6.28
C VAL A 49 15.72 2.64 6.39
N THR A 50 15.10 3.25 5.38
CA THR A 50 14.77 4.68 5.32
C THR A 50 13.25 4.86 5.33
N CYS A 51 12.73 5.78 6.14
CA CYS A 51 11.31 6.14 6.12
C CYS A 51 11.08 7.34 5.21
N SER A 52 10.15 7.23 4.25
CA SER A 52 9.74 8.33 3.38
C SER A 52 8.28 8.69 3.62
N VAL A 53 7.98 10.00 3.59
CA VAL A 53 6.61 10.53 3.66
C VAL A 53 5.84 10.26 2.36
N PHE A 54 6.56 10.09 1.25
CA PHE A 54 6.00 9.82 -0.06
C PHE A 54 6.47 8.45 -0.56
N GLY A 55 5.57 7.48 -0.59
CA GLY A 55 5.77 6.28 -1.39
C GLY A 55 5.68 6.67 -2.86
N GLY A 56 6.73 6.45 -3.65
CA GLY A 56 6.81 6.81 -5.07
C GLY A 56 5.86 6.05 -6.00
N SER A 57 4.74 5.55 -5.49
CA SER A 57 3.74 4.74 -6.15
C SER A 57 2.34 5.26 -5.80
N ALA A 58 1.47 5.34 -6.80
CA ALA A 58 0.06 5.63 -6.63
C ALA A 58 -0.74 4.52 -7.28
N VAL A 59 -1.51 3.78 -6.49
CA VAL A 59 -2.32 2.65 -6.96
C VAL A 59 -3.77 3.08 -7.18
N GLN A 60 -4.37 2.69 -8.30
CA GLN A 60 -5.81 2.79 -8.48
C GLN A 60 -6.36 1.40 -8.75
N GLY A 61 -7.50 1.08 -8.15
CA GLY A 61 -8.12 -0.23 -8.28
C GLY A 61 -9.63 -0.13 -8.34
N ILE A 62 -10.23 -1.10 -9.04
CA ILE A 62 -11.67 -1.36 -9.06
C ILE A 62 -11.85 -2.83 -8.66
N GLU A 63 -12.75 -3.09 -7.72
CA GLU A 63 -13.13 -4.43 -7.25
C GLU A 63 -14.61 -4.65 -7.58
N TRP A 64 -14.92 -5.80 -8.18
CA TRP A 64 -16.28 -6.27 -8.37
C TRP A 64 -16.69 -7.13 -7.16
N ARG A 65 -17.87 -6.87 -6.59
CA ARG A 65 -18.40 -7.61 -5.44
C ARG A 65 -19.69 -8.33 -5.85
N ASP A 66 -19.59 -9.63 -6.10
CA ASP A 66 -20.76 -10.47 -6.47
C ASP A 66 -21.87 -10.48 -5.40
N GLU A 67 -21.51 -10.36 -4.11
CA GLU A 67 -22.45 -10.43 -3.00
C GLU A 67 -23.43 -9.24 -2.92
N VAL A 68 -22.98 -8.06 -3.36
CA VAL A 68 -23.77 -6.81 -3.35
C VAL A 68 -24.06 -6.30 -4.76
N ASN A 69 -23.52 -6.95 -5.79
CA ASN A 69 -23.72 -6.63 -7.21
C ASN A 69 -23.28 -5.19 -7.57
N GLU A 70 -22.15 -4.74 -7.00
CA GLU A 70 -21.64 -3.38 -7.11
C GLU A 70 -20.14 -3.34 -7.46
N TYR A 71 -19.71 -2.23 -8.07
CA TYR A 71 -18.30 -1.88 -8.28
C TYR A 71 -17.80 -0.96 -7.18
N TRP A 72 -16.68 -1.31 -6.55
CA TRP A 72 -16.01 -0.46 -5.57
C TRP A 72 -14.68 0.01 -6.14
N ALA A 73 -14.50 1.33 -6.22
CA ALA A 73 -13.27 1.96 -6.70
C ALA A 73 -12.59 2.70 -5.55
N ASN A 74 -11.26 2.64 -5.49
CA ASN A 74 -10.49 3.51 -4.60
C ASN A 74 -9.26 4.05 -5.32
N CYS A 75 -9.01 5.34 -5.13
CA CYS A 75 -7.83 6.02 -5.61
C CYS A 75 -6.88 6.24 -4.43
N ASP A 76 -5.60 5.90 -4.63
CA ASP A 76 -4.57 6.15 -3.63
C ASP A 76 -4.45 7.65 -3.33
N ILE A 77 -4.83 8.02 -2.11
CA ILE A 77 -4.80 9.38 -1.56
C ILE A 77 -3.41 10.01 -1.64
N ARG A 78 -2.33 9.22 -1.70
CA ARG A 78 -0.95 9.69 -1.83
C ARG A 78 -0.67 10.46 -3.12
N LYS A 79 -1.54 10.33 -4.14
CA LYS A 79 -1.49 11.10 -5.40
C LYS A 79 -2.39 12.35 -5.38
N GLY A 80 -3.27 12.49 -4.39
CA GLY A 80 -4.35 13.49 -4.40
C GLY A 80 -5.51 13.16 -5.36
N GLY A 81 -5.69 11.88 -5.73
CA GLY A 81 -6.77 11.46 -6.64
C GLY A 81 -8.07 11.14 -5.91
N ALA A 82 -9.20 11.65 -6.43
CA ALA A 82 -10.55 11.27 -6.00
C ALA A 82 -11.13 10.25 -6.99
N PRO A 83 -11.77 9.15 -6.53
CA PRO A 83 -12.56 8.28 -7.41
C PRO A 83 -13.86 9.00 -7.81
N ASP A 84 -14.25 8.88 -9.08
CA ASP A 84 -15.53 9.35 -9.62
C ASP A 84 -16.22 8.18 -10.35
N GLY A 85 -17.54 8.10 -10.25
CA GLY A 85 -18.34 7.00 -10.78
C GLY A 85 -19.80 7.39 -10.94
N LEU A 86 -20.41 7.01 -12.06
CA LEU A 86 -21.84 7.15 -12.32
C LEU A 86 -22.56 5.85 -11.94
N SER A 87 -23.53 5.96 -11.03
CA SER A 87 -24.56 4.94 -10.77
C SER A 87 -25.65 4.97 -11.84
#